data_AF-A0A0L6W7K6-F1
#
_entry.id   AF-A0A0L6W7K6-F1
#
_cell.length_a   1.000
_cell.length_b   1.000
_cell.length_c   1.000
_cell.angle_alpha   90.00
_cell.angle_beta   90.00
_cell.angle_gamma   90.00
#
_symmetry.space_group_name_H-M   'P 1'
#
loop_
_entity.id
_entity.type
_entity.pdbx_description
1 polymer ?
#
loop_
_entity_poly.entity_id
_entity_poly.type
_entity_poly.pdbx_seq_one_letter_code
_entity_poly.pdbx_strand_id
1 'polypeptide(L)'
;MSSDAPKPLSYNIAWAQRTFSDRPTTEALLAPERDAGNVSFNDYQAAARFFAGSHRLYRFIGGFLAIPVTFVFRRPSWSPLRTCSFFAASTLCGSFTGHTMAISAHVTFVRSLEDPSGFAQALENIRKDSGVYAPSGPTIVRSGSQWSVNAADPSPIERPSINPPSKWDQIRAVNARTSTNSSWDALRQRHERTRVPSVNSDSDPDAFERSRTEDRVAEQAKFNEMLERERNIKHDS
;
A
#
# COMPACT_ATOMS: atom_id res chain seq x y z
N MET A 1 7.73 -39.25 7.72
CA MET A 1 6.95 -38.11 8.23
C MET A 1 7.95 -37.12 8.76
N SER A 2 8.31 -36.11 7.98
CA SER A 2 9.18 -35.03 8.48
C SER A 2 8.36 -34.22 9.46
N SER A 3 8.78 -34.20 10.73
CA SER A 3 8.22 -33.29 11.72
C SER A 3 8.73 -31.90 11.37
N ASP A 4 7.99 -31.17 10.53
CA ASP A 4 8.31 -29.77 10.25
C ASP A 4 8.29 -29.03 11.59
N ALA A 5 9.43 -28.44 11.93
CA ALA A 5 9.54 -27.67 13.16
C ALA A 5 8.51 -26.53 13.13
N PRO A 6 7.82 -26.25 14.25
CA PRO A 6 6.81 -25.21 14.29
C PRO A 6 7.43 -23.86 13.89
N LYS A 7 6.82 -23.21 12.90
CA LYS A 7 7.31 -21.94 12.37
C LYS A 7 7.20 -20.85 13.45
N PRO A 8 8.28 -20.11 13.74
CA PRO A 8 8.20 -19.01 14.71
C PRO A 8 7.30 -17.89 14.16
N LEU A 9 6.51 -17.29 15.06
CA LEU A 9 5.67 -16.15 14.72
C LEU A 9 6.53 -14.90 14.60
N SER A 10 6.51 -14.28 13.41
CA SER A 10 7.13 -12.98 13.12
C SER A 10 6.04 -11.94 12.87
N TYR A 11 5.78 -11.12 13.88
CA TYR A 11 4.67 -10.17 13.90
C TYR A 11 5.16 -8.72 13.79
N ASN A 12 5.03 -8.14 12.60
CA ASN A 12 5.37 -6.73 12.36
C ASN A 12 4.17 -5.84 12.72
N ILE A 13 4.34 -5.01 13.76
CA ILE A 13 3.26 -4.18 14.31
C ILE A 13 2.74 -3.16 13.27
N ALA A 14 3.64 -2.54 12.52
CA ALA A 14 3.29 -1.49 11.56
C ALA A 14 2.51 -2.06 10.36
N TRP A 15 2.92 -3.22 9.85
CA TRP A 15 2.18 -3.97 8.82
C TRP A 15 0.79 -4.37 9.34
N ALA A 16 0.72 -5.00 10.52
CA ALA A 16 -0.53 -5.48 11.08
C ALA A 16 -1.54 -4.34 11.30
N GLN A 17 -1.10 -3.19 11.81
CA GLN A 17 -1.95 -2.00 11.95
C GLN A 17 -2.46 -1.44 10.61
N ARG A 18 -1.72 -1.62 9.52
CA ARG A 18 -2.14 -1.14 8.19
C ARG A 18 -3.11 -2.12 7.53
N THR A 19 -2.82 -3.41 7.63
CA THR A 19 -3.60 -4.49 7.01
C THR A 19 -4.92 -4.73 7.74
N PHE A 20 -4.90 -4.73 9.07
CA PHE A 20 -6.07 -4.98 9.91
C PHE A 20 -6.65 -3.68 10.44
N SER A 21 -7.15 -2.83 9.54
CA SER A 21 -7.63 -1.46 9.83
C SER A 21 -8.84 -1.42 10.77
N ASP A 22 -9.75 -2.36 10.59
CA ASP A 22 -11.05 -2.43 11.25
C ASP A 22 -11.49 -3.89 11.39
N ARG A 23 -12.59 -4.09 12.11
CA ARG A 23 -13.13 -5.42 12.35
C ARG A 23 -13.56 -6.13 11.06
N PRO A 24 -14.39 -5.53 10.17
CA PRO A 24 -14.81 -6.20 8.94
C PRO A 24 -13.63 -6.65 8.07
N THR A 25 -12.61 -5.80 7.90
CA THR A 25 -11.40 -6.11 7.13
C THR A 25 -10.62 -7.25 7.78
N THR A 26 -10.50 -7.23 9.12
CA THR A 26 -9.84 -8.30 9.87
C THR A 26 -10.57 -9.63 9.72
N GLU A 27 -11.89 -9.63 9.86
CA GLU A 27 -12.71 -10.82 9.70
C GLU A 27 -12.66 -11.34 8.26
N ALA A 28 -12.70 -10.47 7.26
CA ALA A 28 -12.61 -10.84 5.84
C ALA A 28 -11.26 -11.48 5.47
N LEU A 29 -10.15 -10.98 6.04
CA LEU A 29 -8.82 -11.51 5.79
C LEU A 29 -8.54 -12.81 6.57
N LEU A 30 -9.03 -12.93 7.81
CA LEU A 30 -8.76 -14.10 8.66
C LEU A 30 -9.79 -15.23 8.51
N ALA A 31 -10.99 -14.96 8.00
CA ALA A 31 -12.01 -16.00 7.85
C ALA A 31 -11.56 -17.15 6.93
N PRO A 32 -10.97 -16.92 5.74
CA PRO A 32 -10.45 -18.00 4.90
C PRO A 32 -9.38 -18.83 5.63
N GLU A 33 -8.51 -18.19 6.40
CA GLU A 33 -7.43 -18.85 7.15
C GLU A 33 -7.96 -19.67 8.33
N ARG A 34 -9.03 -19.23 8.97
CA ARG A 34 -9.75 -20.00 9.99
C ARG A 34 -10.40 -21.24 9.36
N ASP A 35 -11.09 -21.07 8.23
CA ASP A 35 -11.79 -22.16 7.55
C ASP A 35 -10.80 -23.20 6.98
N ALA A 36 -9.59 -22.77 6.62
CA ALA A 36 -8.46 -23.63 6.26
C ALA A 36 -7.81 -24.34 7.46
N GLY A 37 -8.19 -24.01 8.70
CA GLY A 37 -7.60 -24.57 9.91
C GLY A 37 -6.23 -24.00 10.30
N ASN A 38 -5.78 -22.92 9.65
CA ASN A 38 -4.52 -22.24 10.02
C ASN A 38 -4.69 -21.38 11.28
N VAL A 39 -5.91 -20.90 11.57
CA VAL A 39 -6.18 -20.07 12.76
C VAL A 39 -7.25 -20.72 13.62
N SER A 40 -6.98 -20.89 14.91
CA SER A 40 -7.97 -21.38 15.87
C SER A 40 -9.16 -20.40 15.96
N PHE A 41 -10.35 -20.91 16.28
CA PHE A 41 -11.53 -20.03 16.44
C PHE A 41 -11.32 -18.97 17.53
N ASN A 42 -10.59 -19.32 18.59
CA ASN A 42 -10.27 -18.42 19.70
C ASN A 42 -9.32 -17.29 19.26
N ASP A 43 -8.24 -17.62 18.53
CA ASP A 43 -7.30 -16.64 17.99
C ASP A 43 -7.94 -15.71 16.96
N TYR A 44 -8.84 -16.26 16.12
CA TYR A 44 -9.65 -15.47 15.18
C TYR A 44 -10.48 -14.41 15.92
N GLN A 45 -11.21 -14.81 16.97
CA GLN A 45 -12.01 -13.89 17.78
C GLN A 45 -11.16 -12.86 18.53
N ALA A 46 -10.02 -13.30 19.09
CA ALA A 46 -9.07 -12.43 19.76
C ALA A 46 -8.53 -11.36 18.81
N ALA A 47 -8.12 -11.75 17.60
CA ALA A 47 -7.64 -10.84 16.56
C ALA A 47 -8.73 -9.85 16.12
N ALA A 48 -9.93 -10.32 15.80
CA ALA A 48 -11.05 -9.48 15.37
C ALA A 48 -11.40 -8.40 16.42
N ARG A 49 -11.37 -8.75 17.71
CA ARG A 49 -11.59 -7.79 18.80
C ARG A 49 -10.39 -6.86 19.00
N PHE A 50 -9.17 -7.40 18.98
CA PHE A 50 -7.96 -6.63 19.22
C PHE A 50 -7.77 -5.53 18.19
N PHE A 51 -7.83 -5.86 16.89
CA PHE A 51 -7.58 -4.90 15.81
C PHE A 51 -8.64 -3.80 15.70
N ALA A 52 -9.86 -4.08 16.14
CA ALA A 52 -10.93 -3.11 16.29
C ALA A 52 -10.82 -2.25 17.56
N GLY A 53 -9.92 -2.61 18.47
CA GLY A 53 -9.80 -2.01 19.79
C GLY A 53 -9.16 -0.61 19.79
N SER A 54 -9.39 0.12 20.88
CA SER A 54 -8.93 1.49 21.08
C SER A 54 -7.42 1.66 21.28
N HIS A 55 -6.64 0.57 21.29
CA HIS A 55 -5.18 0.64 21.44
C HIS A 55 -4.50 1.46 20.32
N ARG A 56 -5.16 1.58 19.16
CA ARG A 56 -4.77 2.47 18.06
C ARG A 56 -4.75 3.95 18.46
N LEU A 57 -5.62 4.33 19.38
CA LEU A 57 -5.77 5.71 19.85
C LEU A 57 -4.69 6.10 20.87
N TYR A 58 -3.95 5.16 21.47
CA TYR A 58 -2.93 5.47 22.47
C TYR A 58 -1.87 6.45 21.98
N ARG A 59 -1.49 6.37 20.69
CA ARG A 59 -0.56 7.32 20.07
C ARG A 59 -1.09 8.75 20.08
N PHE A 60 -2.39 8.94 19.82
CA PHE A 60 -3.02 10.26 19.80
C PHE A 60 -3.29 10.76 21.21
N ILE A 61 -3.85 9.91 22.07
CA ILE A 61 -4.20 10.25 23.46
C ILE A 61 -2.96 10.74 24.21
N GLY A 62 -1.82 10.06 24.04
CA GLY A 62 -0.56 10.49 24.66
C GLY A 62 -0.19 11.93 24.32
N GLY A 63 -0.28 12.32 23.05
CA GLY A 63 0.00 13.70 22.62
C GLY A 63 -1.03 14.70 23.12
N PHE A 64 -2.33 14.38 23.05
CA PHE A 64 -3.40 15.30 23.47
C PHE A 64 -3.43 15.56 24.97
N LEU A 65 -3.00 14.59 25.80
CA LEU A 65 -2.90 14.78 27.26
C LEU A 65 -1.89 15.88 27.65
N ALA A 66 -0.98 16.28 26.76
CA ALA A 66 -0.06 17.38 27.02
C ALA A 66 -0.78 18.73 27.22
N ILE A 67 -1.95 18.92 26.61
CA ILE A 67 -2.72 20.17 26.72
C ILE A 67 -3.20 20.39 28.17
N PRO A 68 -4.04 19.52 28.77
CA PRO A 68 -4.51 19.73 30.15
C PRO A 68 -3.35 19.70 31.15
N VAL A 69 -2.33 18.85 30.94
CA VAL A 69 -1.12 18.85 31.79
C VAL A 69 -0.44 20.22 31.77
N THR A 70 -0.26 20.81 30.59
CA THR A 70 0.33 22.15 30.49
C THR A 70 -0.53 23.20 31.18
N PHE A 71 -1.87 23.18 31.02
CA PHE A 71 -2.74 24.14 31.67
C PHE A 71 -2.75 24.03 33.19
N VAL A 72 -2.73 22.81 33.74
CA VAL A 72 -2.71 22.57 35.20
C VAL A 72 -1.38 22.99 35.82
N PHE A 73 -0.26 22.75 35.15
CA PHE A 73 1.08 23.07 35.70
C PHE A 73 1.59 24.47 35.32
N ARG A 74 0.95 25.17 34.37
CA ARG A 74 1.34 26.52 33.96
C ARG A 74 1.03 27.51 35.07
N ARG A 75 2.06 28.27 35.48
CA ARG A 75 1.88 29.43 36.36
C ARG A 75 1.63 30.69 35.52
N PRO A 76 0.81 31.64 36.01
CA PRO A 76 0.52 32.88 35.28
C PRO A 76 1.76 33.74 35.03
N SER A 77 2.81 33.60 35.83
CA SER A 77 4.09 34.31 35.69
C SER A 77 5.05 33.70 34.65
N TRP A 78 4.71 32.58 34.01
CA TRP A 78 5.59 31.98 33.01
C TRP A 78 5.64 32.81 31.74
N SER A 79 6.85 32.99 31.21
CA SER A 79 7.02 33.56 29.88
C SER A 79 6.39 32.66 28.80
N PRO A 80 6.00 33.23 27.65
CA PRO A 80 5.48 32.45 26.53
C PRO A 80 6.46 31.36 26.08
N LEU A 81 7.76 31.67 26.05
CA LEU A 81 8.80 30.71 25.68
C LEU A 81 8.85 29.52 26.64
N ARG A 82 8.82 29.75 27.96
CA ARG A 82 8.81 28.68 28.96
C ARG A 82 7.56 27.80 28.84
N THR A 83 6.41 28.40 28.57
CA THR A 83 5.15 27.68 28.33
C THR A 83 5.26 26.80 27.09
N CYS A 84 5.80 27.34 25.98
CA CYS A 84 6.02 26.60 24.75
C CYS A 84 6.98 25.41 24.94
N SER A 85 8.11 25.61 25.62
CA SER A 85 9.07 24.54 25.92
C SER A 85 8.45 23.44 26.79
N PHE A 86 7.68 23.81 27.82
CA PHE A 86 7.00 22.83 28.67
C PHE A 86 5.94 22.03 27.90
N PHE A 87 5.17 22.70 27.05
CA PHE A 87 4.18 22.06 26.18
C PHE A 87 4.83 21.06 25.22
N ALA A 88 5.93 21.46 24.56
CA ALA A 88 6.69 20.60 23.66
C ALA A 88 7.25 19.36 24.39
N ALA A 89 7.87 19.55 25.56
CA ALA A 89 8.38 18.45 26.37
C ALA A 89 7.26 17.50 26.83
N SER A 90 6.12 18.04 27.27
CA SER A 90 4.94 17.25 27.66
C SER A 90 4.39 16.44 26.49
N THR A 91 4.32 17.05 25.30
CA THR A 91 3.85 16.38 24.07
C THR A 91 4.76 15.22 23.68
N LEU A 92 6.08 15.40 23.74
CA LEU A 92 7.04 14.35 23.44
C LEU A 92 6.94 13.18 24.44
N CYS A 93 6.88 13.49 25.74
CA CYS A 93 6.74 12.48 26.80
C CYS A 93 5.42 11.69 26.66
N GLY A 94 4.32 12.40 26.41
CA GLY A 94 3.02 11.80 26.17
C GLY A 94 3.00 10.91 24.92
N SER A 95 3.58 11.37 23.81
CA SER A 95 3.71 10.59 22.57
C SER A 95 4.52 9.30 22.78
N PHE A 96 5.64 9.38 23.51
CA PHE A 96 6.46 8.21 23.85
C PHE A 96 5.67 7.21 24.70
N THR A 97 4.97 7.69 25.73
CA THR A 97 4.11 6.86 26.58
C THR A 97 2.99 6.19 25.78
N GLY A 98 2.35 6.92 24.86
CA GLY A 98 1.36 6.37 23.95
C GLY A 98 1.92 5.26 23.05
N HIS A 99 3.16 5.42 22.58
CA HIS A 99 3.86 4.40 21.80
C HIS A 99 4.18 3.15 22.62
N THR A 100 4.68 3.29 23.85
CA THR A 100 5.00 2.13 24.70
C THR A 100 3.74 1.36 25.07
N MET A 101 2.63 2.05 25.39
CA MET A 101 1.33 1.41 25.62
C MET A 101 0.80 0.68 24.38
N ALA A 102 0.95 1.26 23.19
CA ALA A 102 0.57 0.59 21.96
C ALA A 102 1.38 -0.69 21.74
N ILE A 103 2.71 -0.63 21.90
CA ILE A 103 3.58 -1.82 21.78
C ILE A 103 3.21 -2.88 22.82
N SER A 104 2.97 -2.47 24.08
CA SER A 104 2.55 -3.38 25.15
C SER A 104 1.24 -4.10 24.84
N ALA A 105 0.26 -3.41 24.23
CA ALA A 105 -1.00 -4.02 23.80
C ALA A 105 -0.77 -5.09 22.72
N HIS A 106 0.11 -4.83 21.74
CA HIS A 106 0.49 -5.82 20.72
C HIS A 106 1.22 -7.02 21.32
N VAL A 107 2.13 -6.80 22.27
CA VAL A 107 2.81 -7.88 23.01
C VAL A 107 1.80 -8.74 23.77
N THR A 108 0.84 -8.11 24.44
CA THR A 108 -0.20 -8.82 25.19
C THR A 108 -1.08 -9.65 24.27
N PHE A 109 -1.48 -9.10 23.13
CA PHE A 109 -2.23 -9.81 22.10
C PHE A 109 -1.47 -11.04 21.57
N VAL A 110 -0.22 -10.87 21.15
CA VAL A 110 0.62 -11.98 20.66
C VAL A 110 0.82 -13.06 21.72
N ARG A 111 0.90 -12.68 23.00
CA ARG A 111 0.98 -13.63 24.13
C ARG A 111 -0.33 -14.38 24.38
N SER A 112 -1.47 -13.76 24.11
CA SER A 112 -2.79 -14.40 24.27
C SER A 112 -3.12 -15.42 23.18
N LEU A 113 -2.34 -15.47 22.09
CA LEU A 113 -2.54 -16.45 21.03
C LEU A 113 -2.29 -17.88 21.53
N GLU A 114 -3.27 -18.74 21.26
CA GLU A 114 -3.29 -20.17 21.58
C GLU A 114 -2.39 -20.95 20.62
N ASP A 115 -2.53 -20.73 19.31
CA ASP A 115 -1.67 -21.31 18.27
C ASP A 115 -0.87 -20.21 17.52
N PRO A 116 0.28 -19.76 18.07
CA PRO A 116 1.09 -18.74 17.43
C PRO A 116 1.68 -19.21 16.08
N SER A 117 1.92 -20.51 15.90
CA SER A 117 2.45 -21.09 14.66
C SER A 117 1.42 -21.04 13.53
N GLY A 118 0.19 -21.48 13.80
CA GLY A 118 -0.92 -21.39 12.85
C GLY A 118 -1.21 -19.94 12.48
N PHE A 119 -1.28 -19.05 13.49
CA PHE A 119 -1.46 -17.62 13.23
C PHE A 119 -0.32 -17.03 12.37
N ALA A 120 0.93 -17.45 12.59
CA ALA A 120 2.06 -17.02 11.76
C ALA A 120 1.92 -17.44 10.30
N GLN A 121 1.45 -18.67 10.05
CA GLN A 121 1.17 -19.17 8.71
C GLN A 121 0.06 -18.36 8.04
N ALA A 122 -1.02 -18.06 8.76
CA ALA A 122 -2.11 -17.22 8.27
C ALA A 122 -1.65 -15.82 7.87
N LEU A 123 -0.83 -15.15 8.71
CA LEU A 123 -0.28 -13.84 8.37
C LEU A 123 0.61 -13.87 7.13
N GLU A 124 1.34 -14.97 6.91
CA GLU A 124 2.18 -15.14 5.73
C GLU A 124 1.34 -15.35 4.46
N ASN A 125 0.27 -16.14 4.52
CA ASN A 125 -0.67 -16.29 3.42
C ASN A 125 -1.31 -14.95 3.04
N ILE A 126 -1.81 -14.20 4.04
CA ILE A 126 -2.39 -12.86 3.84
C ILE A 126 -1.35 -11.90 3.24
N ARG A 127 -0.08 -11.97 3.66
CA ARG A 127 0.99 -11.14 3.10
C ARG A 127 1.24 -11.46 1.63
N LYS A 128 1.28 -12.75 1.27
CA LYS A 128 1.44 -13.20 -0.12
C LYS A 128 0.27 -12.73 -1.00
N ASP A 129 -0.95 -12.85 -0.49
CA ASP A 129 -2.16 -12.51 -1.25
C ASP A 129 -2.36 -11.00 -1.40
N SER A 130 -2.07 -10.23 -0.35
CA SER A 130 -2.24 -8.77 -0.39
C SER A 130 -1.19 -8.06 -1.23
N GLY A 131 -0.01 -8.68 -1.44
CA GLY A 131 1.13 -8.04 -2.11
C GLY A 131 1.69 -6.81 -1.37
N VAL A 132 1.24 -6.55 -0.13
CA VAL A 132 1.66 -5.39 0.66
C VAL A 132 2.95 -5.71 1.38
N TYR A 133 4.02 -5.01 0.99
CA TYR A 133 5.31 -5.08 1.68
C TYR A 133 5.18 -4.63 3.14
N ALA A 134 5.77 -5.40 4.05
CA ALA A 134 5.86 -5.03 5.46
C ALA A 134 6.79 -3.82 5.61
N PRO A 135 6.30 -2.66 6.11
CA PRO A 135 7.17 -1.51 6.35
C PRO A 135 8.19 -1.82 7.45
N SER A 136 9.31 -1.09 7.44
CA SER A 136 10.27 -1.11 8.55
C SER A 136 9.56 -0.72 9.86
N GLY A 137 9.71 -1.56 10.88
CA GLY A 137 9.03 -1.35 12.15
C GLY A 137 9.35 -2.43 13.18
N PRO A 138 8.91 -2.23 14.43
CA PRO A 138 9.12 -3.19 15.50
C PRO A 138 8.44 -4.52 15.17
N THR A 139 9.19 -5.60 15.32
CA THR A 139 8.74 -6.97 15.06
C THR A 139 8.81 -7.77 16.35
N ILE A 140 7.69 -8.39 16.70
CA ILE A 140 7.61 -9.31 17.84
C ILE A 140 7.89 -10.71 17.30
N VAL A 141 8.88 -11.39 17.87
CA VAL A 141 9.21 -12.76 17.51
C VAL A 141 8.83 -13.69 18.67
N ARG A 142 8.06 -14.73 18.38
CA ARG A 142 7.66 -15.77 19.35
C ARG A 142 8.01 -17.14 18.79
N SER A 143 8.87 -17.87 19.49
CA SER A 143 9.27 -19.25 19.15
C SER A 143 9.00 -20.14 20.37
N GLY A 144 7.91 -20.91 20.32
CA GLY A 144 7.44 -21.70 21.46
C GLY A 144 7.12 -20.83 22.69
N SER A 145 7.78 -21.11 23.81
CA SER A 145 7.66 -20.34 25.06
C SER A 145 8.61 -19.13 25.13
N GLN A 146 9.61 -19.05 24.24
CA GLN A 146 10.56 -17.95 24.23
C GLN A 146 9.98 -16.77 23.42
N TRP A 147 10.07 -15.57 24.01
CA TRP A 147 9.64 -14.32 23.38
C TRP A 147 10.80 -13.32 23.36
N SER A 148 10.93 -12.59 22.26
CA SER A 148 11.81 -11.43 22.19
C SER A 148 11.11 -10.29 21.45
N VAL A 149 11.28 -9.08 21.97
CA VAL A 149 10.88 -7.85 21.27
C VAL A 149 12.16 -7.29 20.67
N ASN A 150 12.39 -7.58 19.40
CA ASN A 150 13.53 -7.04 18.70
C ASN A 150 13.16 -5.64 18.22
N ALA A 151 13.86 -4.63 18.75
CA ALA A 151 13.74 -3.26 18.29
C ALA A 151 14.39 -3.15 16.91
N ALA A 152 13.67 -3.65 15.88
CA ALA A 152 14.07 -3.66 14.47
C ALA A 152 15.58 -3.64 14.28
N ASP A 153 16.29 -4.65 14.79
CA ASP A 153 17.53 -5.02 14.14
C ASP A 153 17.09 -5.39 12.73
N PRO A 154 17.62 -4.78 11.65
CA PRO A 154 17.27 -5.16 10.30
C PRO A 154 17.65 -6.63 10.18
N SER A 155 16.69 -7.50 10.52
CA SER A 155 16.79 -8.93 10.28
C SER A 155 17.22 -9.00 8.84
N PRO A 156 18.26 -9.78 8.51
CA PRO A 156 18.62 -10.00 7.13
C PRO A 156 17.35 -10.61 6.55
N ILE A 157 16.57 -9.74 5.89
CA ILE A 157 15.60 -10.09 4.90
C ILE A 157 16.35 -11.19 4.16
N GLU A 158 15.79 -12.40 4.09
CA GLU A 158 16.11 -13.29 2.99
C GLU A 158 15.83 -12.44 1.76
N ARG A 159 16.86 -11.72 1.36
CA ARG A 159 16.91 -10.90 0.19
C ARG A 159 16.66 -11.95 -0.86
N PRO A 160 15.49 -12.00 -1.53
CA PRO A 160 15.47 -12.69 -2.81
C PRO A 160 16.64 -12.07 -3.56
N SER A 161 17.66 -12.88 -3.86
CA SER A 161 18.96 -12.49 -4.41
C SER A 161 18.89 -11.08 -5.02
N ILE A 162 19.41 -10.08 -4.29
CA ILE A 162 19.48 -8.70 -4.81
C ILE A 162 20.56 -8.71 -5.87
N ASN A 163 20.21 -9.20 -7.05
CA ASN A 163 20.50 -8.40 -8.20
C ASN A 163 19.69 -7.11 -8.01
N PRO A 164 20.32 -5.91 -8.07
CA PRO A 164 19.54 -4.67 -8.09
C PRO A 164 18.43 -4.85 -9.11
N PRO A 165 17.16 -4.56 -8.77
CA PRO A 165 16.03 -4.79 -9.66
C PRO A 165 16.43 -4.21 -11.00
N SER A 166 16.41 -5.08 -12.02
CA SER A 166 16.85 -4.70 -13.35
C SER A 166 16.14 -3.40 -13.70
N LYS A 167 16.81 -2.50 -14.41
CA LYS A 167 16.18 -1.28 -14.92
C LYS A 167 14.83 -1.61 -15.60
N TRP A 168 14.71 -2.81 -16.16
CA TRP A 168 13.49 -3.39 -16.70
C TRP A 168 12.39 -3.68 -15.67
N ASP A 169 12.70 -4.17 -14.47
CA ASP A 169 11.72 -4.42 -13.42
C ASP A 169 11.17 -3.12 -12.84
N GLN A 170 12.01 -2.09 -12.73
CA GLN A 170 11.57 -0.75 -12.36
C GLN A 170 10.62 -0.16 -13.42
N ILE A 171 10.96 -0.32 -14.71
CA ILE A 171 10.09 0.10 -15.83
C ILE A 171 8.76 -0.67 -15.82
N ARG A 172 8.79 -1.99 -15.58
CA ARG A 172 7.57 -2.82 -15.49
C ARG A 172 6.67 -2.40 -14.32
N ALA A 173 7.24 -2.13 -13.16
CA ALA A 173 6.48 -1.68 -11.99
C ALA A 173 5.86 -0.28 -12.19
N VAL A 174 6.55 0.63 -12.89
CA VAL A 174 6.01 1.94 -13.25
C VAL A 174 4.91 1.81 -14.31
N ASN A 175 5.14 1.02 -15.37
CA ASN A 175 4.14 0.82 -16.42
C ASN A 175 2.86 0.15 -15.91
N ALA A 176 2.96 -0.80 -14.97
CA ALA A 176 1.80 -1.44 -14.36
C ALA A 176 0.93 -0.47 -13.54
N ARG A 177 1.52 0.59 -12.97
CA ARG A 177 0.77 1.65 -12.26
C ARG A 177 0.14 2.65 -13.21
N THR A 178 0.76 2.89 -14.36
CA THR A 178 0.27 3.84 -15.37
C THR A 178 -0.72 3.19 -16.35
N SER A 179 -0.75 1.86 -16.45
CA SER A 179 -1.56 1.13 -17.44
C SER A 179 -3.06 1.14 -17.17
N THR A 180 -3.53 1.51 -15.98
CA THR A 180 -4.98 1.64 -15.73
C THR A 180 -5.60 2.84 -16.45
N ASN A 181 -4.78 3.83 -16.85
CA ASN A 181 -5.20 5.00 -17.62
C ASN A 181 -4.21 5.28 -18.78
N SER A 182 -3.88 4.25 -19.55
CA SER A 182 -2.94 4.43 -20.67
C SER A 182 -3.47 5.50 -21.63
N SER A 183 -2.68 6.55 -21.88
CA SER A 183 -3.03 7.62 -22.82
C SER A 183 -3.34 7.09 -24.23
N TRP A 184 -2.79 5.92 -24.57
CA TRP A 184 -3.08 5.20 -25.80
C TRP A 184 -4.51 4.66 -25.88
N ASP A 185 -5.08 4.19 -24.76
CA ASP A 185 -6.49 3.74 -24.74
C ASP A 185 -7.45 4.92 -24.84
N ALA A 186 -7.12 6.05 -24.20
CA ALA A 186 -7.89 7.28 -24.36
C ALA A 186 -7.88 7.77 -25.82
N LEU A 187 -6.75 7.66 -26.52
CA LEU A 187 -6.64 8.02 -27.93
C LEU A 187 -7.45 7.06 -28.83
N ARG A 188 -7.40 5.75 -28.55
CA ARG A 188 -8.15 4.73 -29.31
C ARG A 188 -9.65 4.90 -29.13
N GLN A 189 -10.13 5.08 -27.90
CA GLN A 189 -11.54 5.39 -27.62
C GLN A 189 -12.01 6.66 -28.32
N ARG A 190 -11.16 7.69 -28.40
CA ARG A 190 -11.48 8.93 -29.12
C ARG A 190 -11.59 8.70 -30.63
N HIS A 191 -10.70 7.92 -31.22
CA HIS A 191 -10.77 7.59 -32.65
C HIS A 191 -11.96 6.69 -33.00
N GLU A 192 -12.29 5.72 -32.14
CA GLU A 192 -13.46 4.85 -32.33
C GLU A 192 -14.76 5.66 -32.26
N ARG A 193 -14.91 6.58 -31.30
CA ARG A 193 -16.10 7.45 -31.21
C ARG A 193 -16.28 8.38 -32.41
N THR A 194 -15.20 8.80 -33.05
CA THR A 194 -15.26 9.73 -34.18
C THR A 194 -15.56 9.02 -35.50
N ARG A 195 -15.34 7.70 -35.58
CA ARG A 195 -15.44 6.91 -36.82
C ARG A 195 -16.74 6.12 -37.00
N VAL A 196 -17.71 6.23 -36.10
CA VAL A 196 -19.04 5.62 -36.30
C VAL A 196 -20.00 6.70 -36.80
N PRO A 197 -20.06 7.00 -38.11
CA PRO A 197 -21.18 7.74 -38.66
C PRO A 197 -22.45 6.91 -38.42
N SER A 198 -23.48 7.54 -37.84
CA SER A 198 -24.78 6.89 -37.68
C SER A 198 -25.32 6.56 -39.07
N VAL A 199 -25.34 5.27 -39.42
CA VAL A 199 -25.84 4.80 -40.70
C VAL A 199 -27.35 4.97 -40.72
N ASN A 200 -27.78 6.14 -41.19
CA ASN A 200 -29.11 6.39 -41.72
C ASN A 200 -28.89 7.25 -42.95
N SER A 201 -28.89 6.63 -44.14
CA SER A 201 -29.41 7.15 -45.41
C SER A 201 -28.93 6.30 -46.56
N ASP A 202 -29.89 5.71 -47.28
CA ASP A 202 -29.76 5.18 -48.64
C ASP A 202 -28.88 6.09 -49.49
N SER A 203 -27.69 5.64 -49.83
CA SER A 203 -26.88 6.31 -50.85
C SER A 203 -25.92 5.34 -51.51
N ASP A 204 -26.19 5.18 -52.81
CA ASP A 204 -25.30 4.82 -53.91
C ASP A 204 -23.92 4.26 -53.50
N PRO A 205 -23.67 2.94 -53.63
CA PRO A 205 -22.43 2.29 -53.20
C PRO A 205 -21.18 2.83 -53.90
N ASP A 206 -21.32 3.51 -55.05
CA ASP A 206 -20.20 4.08 -55.79
C ASP A 206 -19.73 5.44 -55.24
N ALA A 207 -20.56 6.16 -54.47
CA ALA A 207 -20.18 7.48 -53.93
C ALA A 207 -19.15 7.36 -52.79
N PHE A 208 -19.22 6.27 -52.02
CA PHE A 208 -18.34 6.05 -50.87
C PHE A 208 -16.91 5.65 -51.27
N GLU A 209 -16.74 4.88 -52.36
CA GLU A 209 -15.41 4.57 -52.87
C GLU A 209 -14.70 5.80 -53.44
N ARG A 210 -15.41 6.67 -54.18
CA ARG A 210 -14.81 7.90 -54.73
C ARG A 210 -14.29 8.83 -53.65
N SER A 211 -15.07 9.05 -52.58
CA SER A 211 -14.64 9.83 -51.41
C SER A 211 -13.37 9.26 -50.77
N ARG A 212 -13.29 7.94 -50.57
CA ARG A 212 -12.10 7.30 -49.99
C ARG A 212 -10.87 7.40 -50.88
N THR A 213 -11.03 7.34 -52.20
CA THR A 213 -9.92 7.51 -53.13
C THR A 213 -9.43 8.95 -53.18
N GLU A 214 -10.33 9.94 -53.14
CA GLU A 214 -9.97 11.36 -53.12
C GLU A 214 -9.23 11.73 -51.84
N ASP A 215 -9.69 11.27 -50.67
CA ASP A 215 -9.01 11.51 -49.38
C ASP A 215 -7.60 10.91 -49.35
N ARG A 216 -7.42 9.69 -49.86
CA ARG A 216 -6.10 9.04 -49.93
C ARG A 216 -5.14 9.77 -50.87
N VAL A 217 -5.62 10.24 -52.02
CA VAL A 217 -4.78 10.98 -52.98
C VAL A 217 -4.34 12.33 -52.37
N ALA A 218 -5.23 13.03 -51.66
CA ALA A 218 -4.91 14.26 -50.98
C ALA A 218 -3.90 14.06 -49.83
N GLU A 219 -4.06 13.01 -49.02
CA GLU A 219 -3.10 12.66 -47.96
C GLU A 219 -1.72 12.30 -48.52
N GLN A 220 -1.67 11.56 -49.63
CA GLN A 220 -0.42 11.20 -50.30
C GLN A 220 0.31 12.43 -50.85
N ALA A 221 -0.42 13.37 -51.45
CA ALA A 221 0.13 14.62 -51.96
C ALA A 221 0.74 15.47 -50.83
N LYS A 222 0.04 15.57 -49.70
CA LYS A 222 0.50 16.31 -48.52
C LYS A 222 1.75 15.69 -47.90
N PHE A 223 1.84 14.35 -47.89
CA PHE A 223 3.03 13.64 -47.42
C PHE A 223 4.24 13.89 -48.34
N ASN A 224 4.04 13.86 -49.65
CA ASN A 224 5.08 14.17 -50.62
C ASN A 224 5.56 15.63 -50.49
N GLU A 225 4.65 16.59 -50.31
CA GLU A 225 5.00 18.01 -50.08
C GLU A 225 5.87 18.19 -48.82
N MET A 226 5.58 17.43 -47.76
CA MET A 226 6.37 17.47 -46.52
C MET A 226 7.79 16.92 -46.73
N LEU A 227 7.94 15.82 -47.47
CA LEU A 227 9.24 15.25 -47.82
C LEU A 227 10.07 16.16 -48.74
N GLU A 228 9.43 16.87 -49.67
CA GLU A 228 10.11 17.85 -50.53
C GLU A 228 10.63 19.05 -49.71
N ARG A 229 9.84 19.55 -48.75
CA ARG A 229 10.32 20.57 -47.80
C ARG A 229 11.55 20.08 -47.04
N GLU A 230 11.56 18.84 -46.57
CA GLU A 230 12.72 18.27 -45.85
C GLU A 230 13.98 18.16 -46.73
N ARG A 231 13.83 17.85 -48.03
CA ARG A 231 14.97 17.82 -48.95
C ARG A 231 15.54 19.22 -49.22
N ASN A 232 14.69 20.22 -49.39
CA ASN A 232 15.15 21.59 -49.67
C ASN A 232 15.92 22.18 -48.48
N ILE A 233 15.52 21.89 -47.23
CA ILE A 233 16.23 22.38 -46.03
C ILE A 233 17.69 21.89 -45.96
N LYS A 234 17.98 20.69 -46.48
CA LYS A 234 19.35 20.15 -46.48
C LYS A 234 20.27 20.76 -47.55
N HIS A 235 19.73 21.46 -48.54
CA HIS A 235 20.53 22.04 -49.62
C HIS A 235 20.97 23.49 -49.32
N ASP A 236 20.32 24.15 -48.36
CA ASP A 236 20.60 25.52 -47.91
C ASP A 236 21.48 25.58 -46.63
N SER A 237 22.03 24.46 -46.18
CA SER A 237 22.96 24.34 -45.03
C SER A 237 24.34 23.92 -45.48
#